data_AF-A0A536CA48-F1
#
_entry.id   AF-A0A536CA48-F1
#
_cell.length_a   1.000
_cell.length_b   1.000
_cell.length_c   1.000
_cell.angle_alpha   90.00
_cell.angle_beta   90.00
_cell.angle_gamma   90.00
#
_symmetry.space_group_name_H-M   'P 1'
#
loop_
_entity.id
_entity.type
_entity.pdbx_description
1 polymer ?
#
loop_
_entity_poly.entity_id
_entity_poly.type
_entity_poly.pdbx_seq_one_letter_code
_entity_poly.pdbx_strand_id
1 'polypeptide(L)'
;MTPRPREHIAHIQPYEWEAMAGDVAAAAGIPEADVVRFDTNTAPWPPVAWERTVLDLPRLPANEYPHPSNEPLRSLLARRLGVAADQVVVTCGADEALFLVASAY
;
A
#
# COMPACT_ATOMS: atom_id res chain seq x y z
N MET A 1 -18.75 -25.84 20.55
CA MET A 1 -18.08 -24.67 21.17
C MET A 1 -18.04 -23.55 20.14
N THR A 2 -18.45 -22.33 20.49
CA THR A 2 -18.32 -21.16 19.61
C THR A 2 -16.87 -20.67 19.65
N PRO A 3 -16.19 -20.46 18.50
CA PRO A 3 -14.85 -19.89 18.51
C PRO A 3 -14.87 -18.49 19.14
N ARG A 4 -13.83 -18.19 19.93
CA ARG A 4 -13.61 -16.87 20.52
C ARG A 4 -12.33 -16.27 19.96
N PRO A 5 -12.28 -14.94 19.73
CA PRO A 5 -11.05 -14.29 19.30
C PRO A 5 -9.96 -14.43 20.36
N ARG A 6 -8.69 -14.35 19.92
CA ARG A 6 -7.55 -14.26 20.84
C ARG A 6 -7.69 -12.99 21.68
N GLU A 7 -7.22 -13.01 22.92
CA GLU A 7 -7.38 -11.90 23.88
C GLU A 7 -6.90 -10.55 23.29
N HIS A 8 -5.72 -10.50 22.69
CA HIS A 8 -5.20 -9.28 22.07
C HIS A 8 -6.08 -8.76 20.92
N ILE A 9 -6.79 -9.62 20.18
CA ILE A 9 -7.72 -9.20 19.13
C ILE A 9 -8.99 -8.62 19.75
N ALA A 10 -9.45 -9.17 20.88
CA ALA A 10 -10.65 -8.71 21.58
C ALA A 10 -10.54 -7.26 22.10
N HIS A 11 -9.32 -6.71 22.19
CA HIS A 11 -9.06 -5.35 22.64
C HIS A 11 -8.78 -4.35 21.50
N ILE A 12 -8.72 -4.81 20.25
CA ILE A 12 -8.52 -3.93 19.09
C ILE A 12 -9.88 -3.34 18.69
N GLN A 13 -9.89 -2.04 18.38
CA GLN A 13 -11.08 -1.39 17.83
C GLN A 13 -11.49 -2.06 16.51
N PRO A 14 -12.78 -2.33 16.28
CA PRO A 14 -13.24 -2.81 14.99
C PRO A 14 -12.74 -1.89 13.86
N TYR A 15 -12.31 -2.50 12.76
CA TYR A 15 -11.87 -1.73 11.60
C TYR A 15 -13.06 -0.99 11.00
N GLU A 16 -12.90 0.31 10.81
CA GLU A 16 -13.83 1.16 10.08
C GLU A 16 -13.13 1.63 8.80
N TRP A 17 -13.86 1.57 7.68
CA TRP A 17 -13.35 2.08 6.41
C TRP A 17 -13.15 3.58 6.49
N GLU A 18 -12.06 4.05 5.90
CA GLU A 18 -11.84 5.48 5.70
C GLU A 18 -12.92 6.04 4.76
N ALA A 19 -13.43 7.23 5.08
CA ALA A 19 -14.42 7.91 4.27
C ALA A 19 -13.85 8.24 2.88
N MET A 20 -14.60 7.91 1.84
CA MET A 20 -14.25 8.26 0.46
C MET A 20 -14.67 9.69 0.16
N ALA A 21 -14.14 10.26 -0.93
CA ALA A 21 -14.50 11.62 -1.35
C ALA A 21 -16.02 11.78 -1.54
N GLY A 22 -16.70 10.78 -2.12
CA GLY A 22 -18.16 10.75 -2.23
C GLY A 22 -18.90 10.78 -0.89
N ASP A 23 -18.39 10.09 0.14
CA ASP A 23 -19.00 10.10 1.49
C ASP A 23 -18.89 11.50 2.11
N VAL A 24 -17.72 12.14 1.98
CA VAL A 24 -17.46 13.50 2.46
C VAL A 24 -18.35 14.51 1.73
N ALA A 25 -18.46 14.38 0.40
CA ALA A 25 -19.30 15.23 -0.44
C ALA A 25 -20.77 15.15 -0.05
N ALA A 26 -21.29 13.93 0.13
CA ALA A 26 -22.67 13.70 0.55
C ALA A 26 -22.96 14.30 1.93
N ALA A 27 -22.05 14.14 2.89
CA ALA A 27 -22.19 14.72 4.23
C ALA A 27 -22.16 16.26 4.23
N ALA A 28 -21.35 16.86 3.34
CA ALA A 28 -21.20 18.31 3.21
C ALA A 28 -22.22 18.98 2.27
N GLY A 29 -22.98 18.20 1.48
CA GLY A 29 -23.93 18.72 0.50
C GLY A 29 -23.27 19.42 -0.70
N ILE A 30 -22.07 18.98 -1.09
CA ILE A 30 -21.29 19.55 -2.20
C ILE A 30 -21.06 18.50 -3.30
N PRO A 31 -20.72 18.91 -4.54
CA PRO A 31 -20.22 18.00 -5.55
C PRO A 31 -18.93 17.29 -5.10
N GLU A 32 -18.78 16.00 -5.44
CA GLU A 32 -17.56 15.22 -5.12
C GLU A 32 -16.30 15.82 -5.76
N ALA A 33 -16.43 16.40 -6.95
CA ALA A 33 -15.33 17.08 -7.63
C ALA A 33 -14.76 18.28 -6.85
N ASP A 34 -15.52 18.82 -5.88
CA ASP A 34 -15.10 19.93 -5.04
C ASP A 34 -14.42 19.47 -3.74
N VAL A 35 -14.34 18.15 -3.50
CA VAL A 35 -13.62 17.58 -2.36
C VAL A 35 -12.13 17.54 -2.65
N VAL A 36 -11.36 18.33 -1.89
CA VAL A 36 -9.90 18.32 -1.93
C VAL A 36 -9.37 17.66 -0.66
N ARG A 37 -8.64 16.54 -0.81
CA ARG A 37 -8.13 15.72 0.29
C ARG A 37 -6.70 16.10 0.69
N PHE A 38 -6.48 16.29 1.99
CA PHE A 38 -5.16 16.56 2.60
C PHE A 38 -4.85 15.61 3.78
N ASP A 39 -5.62 14.53 3.91
CA ASP A 39 -5.68 13.65 5.07
C ASP A 39 -4.88 12.35 4.91
N THR A 40 -4.51 11.96 3.69
CA THR A 40 -3.83 10.68 3.39
C THR A 40 -2.32 10.79 3.18
N ASN A 41 -1.74 11.99 3.30
CA ASN A 41 -0.34 12.29 2.98
C ASN A 41 0.11 11.86 1.56
N THR A 42 -0.82 11.69 0.63
CA THR A 42 -0.48 11.36 -0.77
C THR A 42 0.01 12.58 -1.53
N ALA A 43 0.91 12.36 -2.49
CA ALA A 43 1.34 13.42 -3.38
C ALA A 43 0.13 14.01 -4.16
N PRO A 44 0.04 15.35 -4.32
CA PRO A 44 -1.07 15.97 -5.05
C PRO A 44 -0.95 15.83 -6.57
N TRP A 45 0.16 15.28 -7.08
CA TRP A 45 0.40 15.03 -8.50
C TRP A 45 0.69 13.55 -8.75
N PRO A 46 0.31 13.02 -9.93
CA PRO A 46 0.66 11.66 -10.32
C PRO A 46 2.19 11.42 -10.35
N PRO A 47 2.64 10.17 -10.16
CA PRO A 47 4.06 9.83 -10.32
C PRO A 47 4.59 10.19 -11.71
N VAL A 48 5.85 10.64 -11.79
CA VAL A 48 6.50 11.10 -13.04
C VAL A 48 6.43 10.08 -14.19
N ALA A 49 6.41 8.78 -13.88
CA ALA A 49 6.38 7.71 -14.88
C ALA A 49 4.97 7.10 -15.09
N TRP A 50 3.92 7.70 -14.53
CA TRP A 50 2.57 7.11 -14.50
C TRP A 50 2.04 6.74 -15.88
N GLU A 51 2.13 7.64 -16.86
CA GLU A 51 1.64 7.41 -18.22
C GLU A 51 2.28 6.17 -18.86
N ARG A 52 3.60 6.02 -18.70
CA ARG A 52 4.34 4.86 -19.21
C ARG A 52 3.91 3.58 -18.49
N THR A 53 3.77 3.63 -17.16
CA THR A 53 3.34 2.48 -16.36
C THR A 53 1.95 1.99 -16.77
N VAL A 54 0.99 2.90 -16.97
CA VAL A 54 -0.39 2.55 -17.36
C VAL A 54 -0.43 1.84 -18.71
N LEU A 55 0.39 2.26 -19.67
CA LEU A 55 0.48 1.61 -20.98
C LEU A 55 1.07 0.20 -20.94
N ASP A 56 1.91 -0.09 -19.95
CA ASP A 56 2.54 -1.40 -19.77
C ASP A 56 1.63 -2.39 -19.00
N LEU A 57 0.69 -1.90 -18.17
CA LEU A 57 -0.18 -2.75 -17.31
C LEU A 57 -0.90 -3.87 -18.07
N PRO A 58 -1.55 -3.65 -19.22
CA PRO A 58 -2.27 -4.72 -19.93
C PRO A 58 -1.38 -5.85 -20.46
N ARG A 59 -0.05 -5.63 -20.49
CA ARG A 59 0.93 -6.60 -20.98
C ARG A 59 1.48 -7.50 -19.88
N LEU A 60 1.18 -7.19 -18.61
CA LEU A 60 1.64 -7.99 -17.49
C LEU A 60 0.81 -9.29 -17.39
N PRO A 61 1.43 -10.44 -17.06
CA PRO A 61 0.71 -11.69 -16.88
C PRO A 61 -0.05 -11.65 -15.55
N ALA A 62 -1.29 -11.16 -15.57
CA ALA A 62 -2.09 -10.90 -14.37
C ALA A 62 -2.40 -12.16 -13.52
N ASN A 63 -2.31 -13.34 -14.12
CA ASN A 63 -2.55 -14.64 -13.47
C ASN A 63 -1.25 -15.35 -13.07
N GLU A 64 -0.09 -14.70 -13.19
CA GLU A 64 1.20 -15.24 -12.79
C GLU A 64 1.79 -14.40 -11.66
N TYR A 65 2.35 -15.09 -10.67
CA TYR A 65 3.16 -14.40 -9.67
C TYR A 65 4.49 -13.95 -10.30
N PRO A 66 4.98 -12.74 -9.99
CA PRO A 66 6.31 -12.33 -10.39
C PRO A 66 7.36 -13.22 -9.72
N HIS A 67 8.59 -13.20 -10.25
CA HIS A 67 9.69 -13.94 -9.66
C HIS A 67 9.90 -13.53 -8.19
N PRO A 68 9.92 -14.47 -7.23
CA PRO A 68 9.82 -14.16 -5.80
C PRO A 68 11.05 -13.43 -5.24
N SER A 69 12.19 -13.49 -5.94
CA SER A 69 13.44 -12.85 -5.48
C SER A 69 13.38 -11.32 -5.47
N ASN A 70 12.50 -10.72 -6.30
CA ASN A 70 12.48 -9.28 -6.58
C ASN A 70 13.87 -8.69 -6.94
N GLU A 71 14.77 -9.52 -7.49
CA GLU A 71 16.18 -9.17 -7.69
C GLU A 71 16.38 -7.87 -8.48
N PRO A 72 15.67 -7.62 -9.61
CA PRO A 72 15.88 -6.40 -10.38
C PRO A 72 15.59 -5.12 -9.57
N LEU A 73 14.52 -5.13 -8.77
CA LEU A 73 14.13 -4.00 -7.93
C LEU A 73 15.08 -3.83 -6.73
N ARG A 74 15.43 -4.93 -6.07
CA ARG A 74 16.36 -4.93 -4.93
C ARG A 74 17.73 -4.40 -5.33
N SER A 75 18.28 -4.87 -6.44
CA SER A 75 19.57 -4.44 -6.97
C SER A 75 19.58 -2.95 -7.35
N LEU A 76 18.48 -2.44 -7.93
CA LEU A 76 18.34 -1.02 -8.25
C LEU A 76 18.30 -0.15 -7.00
N LEU A 77 17.49 -0.52 -6.01
CA LEU A 77 17.37 0.20 -4.74
C LEU A 77 18.67 0.17 -3.93
N ALA A 78 19.31 -1.00 -3.84
CA ALA A 78 20.59 -1.18 -3.16
C ALA A 78 21.66 -0.24 -3.72
N ARG A 79 21.79 -0.18 -5.06
CA ARG A 79 22.70 0.76 -5.73
C ARG A 79 22.34 2.22 -5.45
N ARG A 80 21.05 2.57 -5.45
CA ARG A 80 20.57 3.94 -5.21
C ARG A 80 20.83 4.42 -3.78
N LEU A 81 20.81 3.49 -2.82
CA LEU A 81 20.95 3.74 -1.39
C LEU A 81 22.37 3.50 -0.86
N GLY A 82 23.25 2.85 -1.62
CA GLY A 82 24.63 2.56 -1.21
C GLY A 82 24.74 1.39 -0.22
N VAL A 83 23.83 0.41 -0.32
CA VAL A 83 23.77 -0.78 0.56
C VAL A 83 23.89 -2.07 -0.26
N ALA A 84 24.06 -3.22 0.40
CA ALA A 84 24.01 -4.53 -0.26
C ALA A 84 22.56 -4.97 -0.56
N ALA A 85 22.38 -5.79 -1.60
CA ALA A 85 21.04 -6.22 -2.02
C ALA A 85 20.32 -7.11 -0.99
N ASP A 86 21.06 -7.85 -0.17
CA ASP A 86 20.56 -8.63 0.96
C ASP A 86 20.10 -7.77 2.14
N GLN A 87 20.44 -6.48 2.15
CA GLN A 87 19.91 -5.48 3.08
C GLN A 87 18.59 -4.83 2.60
N VAL A 88 18.07 -5.24 1.43
CA VAL A 88 16.82 -4.71 0.86
C VAL A 88 15.77 -5.81 0.81
N VAL A 89 14.62 -5.55 1.45
CA VAL A 89 13.40 -6.37 1.37
C VAL A 89 12.33 -5.56 0.63
N VAL A 90 11.62 -6.21 -0.30
CA VAL A 90 10.49 -5.61 -1.04
C VAL A 90 9.20 -6.15 -0.45
N THR A 91 8.28 -5.26 -0.12
CA THR A 91 6.98 -5.55 0.50
C THR A 91 5.86 -4.81 -0.22
N CYS A 92 4.60 -5.22 0.01
CA CYS A 92 3.38 -4.55 -0.40
C CYS A 92 3.14 -3.30 0.45
N GLY A 93 3.92 -2.25 0.19
CA GLY A 93 3.92 -1.05 1.02
C GLY A 93 4.69 -1.23 2.33
N ALA A 94 4.87 -0.12 3.06
CA ALA A 94 5.63 -0.12 4.31
C ALA A 94 4.89 -0.84 5.45
N ASP A 95 3.56 -0.87 5.41
CA ASP A 95 2.73 -1.49 6.46
C ASP A 95 2.95 -3.00 6.54
N GLU A 96 3.15 -3.68 5.40
CA GLU A 96 3.53 -5.09 5.41
C GLU A 96 4.91 -5.31 6.05
N ALA A 97 5.87 -4.41 5.82
CA ALA A 97 7.17 -4.49 6.47
C ALA A 97 7.05 -4.34 8.00
N LEU A 98 6.21 -3.42 8.48
CA LEU A 98 5.90 -3.27 9.90
C LEU A 98 5.25 -4.53 10.48
N PHE A 99 4.28 -5.12 9.76
CA PHE A 99 3.63 -6.36 10.17
C PHE A 99 4.63 -7.52 10.28
N LEU A 100 5.52 -7.68 9.30
CA LEU A 100 6.55 -8.72 9.31
C LEU A 100 7.50 -8.56 10.50
N VAL A 101 7.96 -7.33 10.78
CA VAL A 101 8.84 -7.07 11.92
C VAL A 101 8.12 -7.34 13.25
N ALA A 102 6.89 -6.84 13.42
CA ALA A 102 6.10 -7.06 14.63
C ALA A 102 5.65 -8.52 14.83
N SER A 103 5.66 -9.33 13.76
CA SER A 103 5.34 -10.76 13.85
C SER A 103 6.56 -11.61 14.15
N ALA A 104 7.77 -11.13 13.81
CA ALA A 104 9.02 -11.85 13.98
C ALA A 104 9.64 -11.68 15.38
N TYR A 105 9.30 -10.60 16.09
CA TYR A 105 9.85 -10.21 17.39
C TYR A 105 8.73 -9.87 18.38
#